data_AF-A0A1H0TEC4-F1
#
_entry.id   AF-A0A1H0TEC4-F1
#
_cell.length_a   1.000
_cell.length_b   1.000
_cell.length_c   1.000
_cell.angle_alpha   90.00
_cell.angle_beta   90.00
_cell.angle_gamma   90.00
#
_symmetry.space_group_name_H-M   'P 1'
#
loop_
_entity.id
_entity.type
_entity.pdbx_description
1 polymer ?
#
loop_
_entity_poly.entity_id
_entity_poly.type
_entity_poly.pdbx_seq_one_letter_code
_entity_poly.pdbx_strand_id
1 'polypeptide(L)'
;MTLLLRVGHALGPFHPAPGEFARHHVVRVGWETPKLVGEVERSAWERALGRPDPGTDPAVLDALVARGLVARVADSREARLAFARTHRVQPLGAGTLPTDDGGRVLGTWSRPGADADPEAFDIWAWAHLFPTLEAAAAGLAGASSIAAGGPQPPTGDAVLDRLLERLPELMAAELLYLDLPRDAVDEPRP
;
A
#
# COMPACT_ATOMS: atom_id res chain seq x y z
N MET A 1 3.24 8.79 16.14
CA MET A 1 2.89 7.37 16.01
C MET A 1 3.57 6.72 14.80
N THR A 2 4.31 5.63 15.03
CA THR A 2 4.91 4.84 13.94
C THR A 2 3.86 4.02 13.20
N LEU A 3 3.95 3.99 11.88
CA LEU A 3 3.11 3.19 10.98
C LEU A 3 3.89 1.96 10.50
N LEU A 4 3.22 0.80 10.43
CA LEU A 4 3.70 -0.43 9.81
C LEU A 4 2.83 -0.75 8.62
N LEU A 5 3.43 -0.82 7.43
CA LEU A 5 2.72 -1.12 6.19
C LEU A 5 3.37 -2.31 5.51
N ARG A 6 2.58 -3.35 5.21
CA ARG A 6 3.03 -4.49 4.40
C ARG A 6 3.40 -4.01 3.00
N VAL A 7 4.53 -4.48 2.50
CA VAL A 7 5.02 -4.18 1.15
C VAL A 7 4.80 -5.43 0.29
N GLY A 8 4.19 -5.24 -0.86
CA GLY A 8 3.97 -6.24 -1.90
C GLY A 8 2.56 -6.78 -2.01
N HIS A 9 2.36 -7.57 -3.07
CA HIS A 9 1.11 -8.25 -3.38
C HIS A 9 1.24 -9.75 -3.10
N ALA A 10 0.32 -10.32 -2.31
CA ALA A 10 0.29 -11.75 -2.08
C ALA A 10 -0.10 -12.49 -3.37
N LEU A 11 0.78 -13.36 -3.86
CA LEU A 11 0.50 -14.25 -5.00
C LEU A 11 -0.08 -15.60 -4.55
N GLY A 12 -0.17 -15.82 -3.24
CA GLY A 12 -0.75 -17.01 -2.63
C GLY A 12 0.28 -18.08 -2.24
N PRO A 13 -0.21 -19.24 -1.76
CA PRO A 13 0.62 -20.35 -1.33
C PRO A 13 1.28 -21.08 -2.49
N PHE A 14 2.55 -21.48 -2.31
CA PHE A 14 3.24 -22.40 -3.22
C PHE A 14 3.10 -23.85 -2.73
N HIS A 15 2.49 -24.68 -3.57
CA HIS A 15 2.37 -26.12 -3.38
C HIS A 15 3.35 -26.86 -4.30
N PRO A 16 4.27 -27.70 -3.77
CA PRO A 16 5.27 -28.38 -4.60
C PRO A 16 4.67 -29.44 -5.52
N ALA A 17 3.56 -30.05 -5.10
CA ALA A 17 2.79 -31.02 -5.84
C ALA A 17 1.30 -30.92 -5.46
N PRO A 18 0.37 -31.41 -6.30
CA PRO A 18 -1.05 -31.47 -5.97
C PRO A 18 -1.30 -32.23 -4.66
N GLY A 19 -2.07 -31.63 -3.75
CA GLY A 19 -2.42 -32.24 -2.46
C GLY A 19 -1.37 -32.09 -1.35
N GLU A 20 -0.18 -31.56 -1.64
CA GLU A 20 0.81 -31.24 -0.60
C GLU A 20 0.48 -29.92 0.12
N PHE A 21 0.94 -29.79 1.36
CA PHE A 21 0.85 -28.55 2.12
C PHE A 21 1.68 -27.43 1.46
N ALA A 22 1.22 -26.19 1.65
CA ALA A 22 1.96 -25.02 1.21
C ALA A 22 3.33 -24.95 1.90
N ARG A 23 4.41 -24.83 1.12
CA ARG A 23 5.76 -24.66 1.70
C ARG A 23 6.06 -23.23 2.12
N HIS A 24 5.49 -22.27 1.41
CA HIS A 24 5.65 -20.84 1.67
C HIS A 24 4.53 -20.08 0.94
N HIS A 25 4.36 -18.81 1.29
CA HIS A 25 3.57 -17.87 0.49
C HIS A 25 4.50 -16.99 -0.34
N VAL A 26 4.10 -16.70 -1.57
CA VAL A 26 4.87 -15.84 -2.48
C VAL A 26 4.29 -14.44 -2.42
N VAL A 27 5.15 -13.43 -2.26
CA VAL A 27 4.78 -12.01 -2.32
C VAL A 27 5.54 -11.38 -3.48
N ARG A 28 4.88 -10.57 -4.31
CA ARG A 28 5.56 -9.73 -5.31
C ARG A 28 5.91 -8.38 -4.71
N VAL A 29 7.19 -8.01 -4.74
CA VAL A 29 7.69 -6.69 -4.34
C VAL A 29 8.56 -6.14 -5.45
N GLY A 30 8.09 -5.11 -6.15
CA GLY A 30 8.72 -4.64 -7.39
C GLY A 30 8.84 -5.78 -8.40
N TRP A 31 10.08 -6.15 -8.72
CA TRP A 31 10.44 -7.28 -9.60
C TRP A 31 10.85 -8.56 -8.85
N GLU A 32 10.93 -8.49 -7.53
CA GLU A 32 11.30 -9.62 -6.68
C GLU A 32 10.06 -10.42 -6.25
N THR A 33 10.28 -11.69 -5.93
CA THR A 33 9.26 -12.61 -5.41
C THR A 33 9.68 -13.24 -4.07
N PRO A 34 9.89 -12.43 -3.01
CA PRO A 34 10.23 -12.94 -1.70
C PRO A 34 9.18 -13.93 -1.15
N LYS A 35 9.64 -14.81 -0.26
CA LYS A 35 8.85 -15.91 0.30
C LYS A 35 8.56 -15.67 1.78
N LEU A 36 7.32 -15.79 2.20
CA LEU A 36 6.95 -15.84 3.61
C LEU A 36 6.96 -17.31 4.05
N VAL A 37 7.85 -17.66 4.98
CA VAL A 37 8.09 -19.05 5.39
C VAL A 37 7.30 -19.34 6.67
N GLY A 38 6.21 -20.08 6.50
CA GLY A 38 5.34 -20.50 7.60
C GLY A 38 4.27 -19.46 7.99
N GLU A 39 3.38 -19.88 8.87
CA GLU A 39 2.18 -19.12 9.27
C GLU A 39 2.50 -17.87 10.10
N VAL A 40 3.58 -17.89 10.88
CA VAL A 40 3.97 -16.76 11.74
C VAL A 40 4.42 -15.57 10.90
N GLU A 41 5.33 -15.77 9.94
CA GLU A 41 5.76 -14.71 9.02
C GLU A 41 4.59 -14.18 8.18
N ARG A 42 3.76 -15.09 7.65
CA ARG A 42 2.57 -14.71 6.88
C ARG A 42 1.62 -13.84 7.71
N SER A 43 1.28 -14.29 8.91
CA SER A 43 0.36 -13.57 9.78
C SER A 43 0.91 -12.21 10.21
N ALA A 44 2.21 -12.12 10.50
CA ALA A 44 2.85 -10.86 10.85
C ALA A 44 2.84 -9.87 9.67
N TRP A 45 3.12 -10.35 8.45
CA TRP A 45 3.04 -9.54 7.24
C TRP A 45 1.60 -9.07 6.95
N GLU A 46 0.60 -9.95 7.07
CA GLU A 46 -0.81 -9.59 6.85
C GLU A 46 -1.33 -8.55 7.85
N ARG A 47 -0.83 -8.57 9.09
CA ARG A 47 -1.24 -7.63 10.16
C ARG A 47 -0.52 -6.28 10.11
N ALA A 48 0.52 -6.13 9.29
CA ALA A 48 1.22 -4.85 9.12
C ALA A 48 0.39 -3.87 8.29
N LEU A 49 -0.71 -3.36 8.87
CA LEU A 49 -1.71 -2.49 8.23
C LEU A 49 -2.04 -1.30 9.14
N GLY A 50 -1.02 -0.62 9.65
CA GLY A 50 -1.18 0.58 10.47
C GLY A 50 -0.40 0.53 11.76
N ARG A 51 -1.09 0.50 12.91
CA ARG A 51 -0.43 0.50 14.22
C ARG A 51 0.22 -0.86 14.51
N PRO A 52 1.35 -0.91 15.23
CA PRO A 52 1.92 -2.17 15.72
C PRO A 52 0.88 -2.98 16.51
N ASP A 53 0.63 -4.22 16.08
CA ASP A 53 -0.20 -5.19 16.80
C ASP A 53 0.63 -5.79 17.95
N PRO A 54 0.21 -5.66 19.23
CA PRO A 54 0.92 -6.23 20.37
C PRO A 54 1.03 -7.75 20.34
N GLY A 55 0.21 -8.44 19.51
CA GLY A 55 0.30 -9.88 19.29
C GLY A 55 1.37 -10.31 18.28
N THR A 56 2.06 -9.37 17.62
CA THR A 56 3.12 -9.69 16.66
C THR A 56 4.48 -9.75 17.35
N ASP A 57 5.22 -10.84 17.15
CA ASP A 57 6.59 -10.98 17.64
C ASP A 57 7.50 -9.89 17.02
N PRO A 58 8.12 -9.01 17.83
CA PRO A 58 9.01 -7.97 17.35
C PRO A 58 10.18 -8.49 16.50
N ALA A 59 10.73 -9.67 16.81
CA ALA A 59 11.85 -10.23 16.07
C ALA A 59 11.44 -10.64 14.65
N VAL A 60 10.23 -11.20 14.50
CA VAL A 60 9.65 -11.53 13.18
C VAL A 60 9.40 -10.24 12.39
N LEU A 61 8.85 -9.22 13.04
CA LEU A 61 8.59 -7.93 12.40
C LEU A 61 9.89 -7.26 11.93
N ASP A 62 10.93 -7.24 12.77
CA ASP A 62 12.23 -6.68 12.41
C ASP A 62 12.87 -7.44 11.23
N ALA A 63 12.74 -8.77 11.19
CA ALA A 63 13.19 -9.58 10.06
C ALA A 63 12.43 -9.23 8.76
N LEU A 64 11.10 -9.03 8.83
CA LEU A 64 10.31 -8.59 7.68
C LEU A 64 10.69 -7.19 7.22
N VAL A 65 10.98 -6.27 8.14
CA VAL A 65 11.47 -4.91 7.82
C VAL A 65 12.82 -4.97 7.13
N ALA A 66 13.79 -5.73 7.67
CA ALA A 66 15.11 -5.89 7.07
C ALA A 66 15.05 -6.47 5.64
N ARG A 67 14.04 -7.29 5.35
CA ARG A 67 13.81 -7.88 4.02
C ARG A 67 13.02 -6.96 3.07
N GLY A 68 12.56 -5.80 3.53
CA GLY A 68 11.72 -4.88 2.74
C GLY A 68 10.30 -5.39 2.50
N LEU A 69 9.81 -6.32 3.33
CA LEU A 69 8.45 -6.86 3.27
C LEU A 69 7.47 -6.07 4.14
N VAL A 70 7.97 -5.29 5.09
CA VAL A 70 7.20 -4.34 5.89
C VAL A 70 7.97 -3.03 5.94
N ALA A 71 7.29 -1.92 5.70
CA ALA A 71 7.82 -0.58 5.89
C ALA A 71 7.45 -0.07 7.28
N ARG A 72 8.45 0.43 8.03
CA ARG A 72 8.25 1.12 9.30
C ARG A 72 8.43 2.62 9.09
N VAL A 73 7.35 3.38 9.17
CA VAL A 73 7.33 4.83 8.93
C VAL A 73 7.23 5.55 10.26
N ALA A 74 8.30 6.25 10.67
CA ALA A 74 8.29 7.06 11.87
C ALA A 74 7.39 8.31 11.70
N ASP A 75 6.94 8.86 12.83
CA ASP A 75 6.08 10.05 12.86
C ASP A 75 6.87 11.36 12.75
N SER A 76 7.79 11.41 11.81
CA SER A 76 8.48 12.63 11.47
C SER A 76 8.25 12.92 10.01
N ARG A 77 8.17 14.21 9.67
CA ARG A 77 8.05 14.66 8.28
C ARG A 77 9.15 14.05 7.39
N GLU A 78 10.38 14.04 7.88
CA GLU A 78 11.53 13.47 7.17
C GLU A 78 11.34 11.98 6.87
N ALA A 79 10.92 11.18 7.86
CA ALA A 79 10.69 9.75 7.67
C ALA A 79 9.53 9.46 6.71
N ARG A 80 8.42 10.21 6.84
CA ARG A 80 7.28 10.11 5.92
C ARG A 80 7.68 10.43 4.49
N LEU A 81 8.51 11.45 4.29
CA LEU A 81 8.99 11.86 2.96
C LEU A 81 9.97 10.85 2.37
N ALA A 82 10.90 10.33 3.18
CA ALA A 82 11.83 9.28 2.75
C ALA A 82 11.08 8.00 2.34
N PHE A 83 10.06 7.62 3.10
CA PHE A 83 9.15 6.53 2.73
C PHE A 83 8.42 6.83 1.41
N ALA A 84 7.84 8.02 1.27
CA ALA A 84 7.06 8.41 0.10
C ALA A 84 7.87 8.45 -1.21
N ARG A 85 9.18 8.69 -1.11
CA ARG A 85 10.13 8.69 -2.23
C ARG A 85 10.46 7.32 -2.77
N THR A 86 10.36 6.30 -1.92
CA THR A 86 10.87 4.96 -2.20
C THR A 86 9.77 3.95 -2.47
N HIS A 87 8.51 4.33 -2.24
CA HIS A 87 7.36 3.46 -2.40
C HIS A 87 6.33 4.06 -3.35
N ARG A 88 5.50 3.19 -3.92
CA ARG A 88 4.33 3.54 -4.74
C ARG A 88 3.17 2.65 -4.36
N VAL A 89 1.98 2.93 -4.89
CA VAL A 89 0.83 2.03 -4.78
C VAL A 89 0.49 1.42 -6.14
N GLN A 90 -0.16 0.26 -6.09
CA GLN A 90 -0.73 -0.41 -7.24
C GLN A 90 -2.16 -0.85 -6.90
N PRO A 91 -3.15 -0.56 -7.76
CA PRO A 91 -4.53 -0.89 -7.49
C PRO A 91 -4.74 -2.40 -7.57
N LEU A 92 -5.65 -2.87 -6.74
CA LEU A 92 -6.28 -4.18 -6.79
C LEU A 92 -7.76 -3.92 -7.08
N GLY A 93 -8.35 -4.74 -7.96
CA GLY A 93 -9.69 -4.48 -8.50
C GLY A 93 -9.66 -3.86 -9.90
N ALA A 94 -10.75 -4.06 -10.62
CA ALA A 94 -10.85 -3.73 -12.06
C ALA A 94 -12.14 -2.98 -12.41
N GLY A 95 -12.98 -2.68 -11.42
CA GLY A 95 -14.30 -2.08 -11.65
C GLY A 95 -14.72 -1.13 -10.54
N THR A 96 -15.60 -0.20 -10.92
CA THR A 96 -16.25 0.73 -10.01
C THR A 96 -17.75 0.68 -10.24
N LEU A 97 -18.54 0.85 -9.19
CA LEU A 97 -19.98 1.14 -9.28
C LEU A 97 -20.26 2.50 -8.62
N PRO A 98 -21.11 3.35 -9.20
CA PRO A 98 -21.50 4.59 -8.56
C PRO A 98 -22.33 4.33 -7.31
N THR A 99 -22.19 5.21 -6.31
CA THR A 99 -23.05 5.27 -5.13
C THR A 99 -23.83 6.59 -5.12
N ASP A 100 -24.93 6.64 -4.35
CA ASP A 100 -25.83 7.79 -4.31
C ASP A 100 -25.21 9.05 -3.66
N ASP A 101 -24.17 8.87 -2.86
CA ASP A 101 -23.42 9.94 -2.17
C ASP A 101 -22.24 10.50 -2.99
N GLY A 102 -22.07 10.04 -4.23
CA GLY A 102 -20.98 10.46 -5.12
C GLY A 102 -19.68 9.66 -4.96
N GLY A 103 -19.62 8.70 -4.03
CA GLY A 103 -18.55 7.73 -3.91
C GLY A 103 -18.56 6.65 -5.00
N ARG A 104 -17.75 5.60 -4.77
CA ARG A 104 -17.63 4.43 -5.63
C ARG A 104 -17.50 3.15 -4.81
N VAL A 105 -18.20 2.09 -5.21
CA VAL A 105 -17.86 0.74 -4.75
C VAL A 105 -16.71 0.23 -5.61
N LEU A 106 -15.59 -0.13 -4.99
CA LEU A 106 -14.40 -0.64 -5.65
C LEU A 106 -14.30 -2.15 -5.47
N GLY A 107 -13.86 -2.87 -6.50
CA GLY A 107 -13.64 -4.31 -6.41
C GLY A 107 -13.45 -4.99 -7.75
N THR A 108 -13.78 -6.27 -7.80
CA THR A 108 -13.82 -7.05 -9.04
C THR A 108 -15.26 -7.29 -9.46
N TRP A 109 -15.47 -7.65 -10.73
CA TRP A 109 -16.79 -7.97 -11.28
C TRP A 109 -17.53 -9.06 -10.48
N SER A 110 -16.81 -9.96 -9.81
CA SER A 110 -17.39 -11.05 -9.02
C SER A 110 -17.44 -10.78 -7.52
N ARG A 111 -16.78 -9.71 -7.05
CA ARG A 111 -16.69 -9.37 -5.62
C ARG A 111 -16.62 -7.86 -5.44
N PRO A 112 -17.76 -7.20 -5.14
CA PRO A 112 -17.73 -5.85 -4.60
C PRO A 112 -16.80 -5.85 -3.37
N GLY A 113 -15.80 -4.98 -3.36
CA GLY A 113 -14.78 -4.93 -2.33
C GLY A 113 -15.21 -4.03 -1.18
N ALA A 114 -15.11 -2.72 -1.39
CA ALA A 114 -15.42 -1.72 -0.37
C ALA A 114 -15.92 -0.41 -0.99
N ASP A 115 -16.71 0.32 -0.21
CA ASP A 115 -17.09 1.69 -0.52
C ASP A 115 -15.86 2.60 -0.37
N ALA A 116 -15.62 3.42 -1.39
CA ALA A 116 -14.61 4.45 -1.39
C ALA A 116 -15.30 5.80 -1.49
N ASP A 117 -15.03 6.65 -0.50
CA ASP A 117 -15.31 8.08 -0.61
C ASP A 117 -14.54 8.68 -1.82
N PRO A 118 -14.87 9.91 -2.27
CA PRO A 118 -14.21 10.50 -3.42
C PRO A 118 -12.68 10.60 -3.32
N GLU A 119 -12.13 10.83 -2.13
CA GLU A 119 -10.67 10.93 -1.95
C GLU A 119 -10.00 9.56 -2.02
N ALA A 120 -10.58 8.55 -1.38
CA ALA A 120 -10.16 7.15 -1.48
C ALA A 120 -10.21 6.66 -2.94
N PHE A 121 -11.25 7.03 -3.68
CA PHE A 121 -11.39 6.72 -5.10
C PHE A 121 -10.29 7.37 -5.93
N ASP A 122 -10.00 8.66 -5.73
CA ASP A 122 -8.95 9.37 -6.48
C ASP A 122 -7.56 8.78 -6.21
N ILE A 123 -7.25 8.41 -4.97
CA ILE A 123 -6.00 7.72 -4.63
C ILE A 123 -5.92 6.39 -5.40
N TRP A 124 -6.95 5.55 -5.33
CA TRP A 124 -6.99 4.27 -6.02
C TRP A 124 -6.86 4.42 -7.56
N ALA A 125 -7.63 5.34 -8.13
CA ALA A 125 -7.75 5.55 -9.57
C ALA A 125 -6.48 6.15 -10.19
N TRP A 126 -5.75 7.01 -9.47
CA TRP A 126 -4.71 7.84 -10.08
C TRP A 126 -3.31 7.67 -9.50
N ALA A 127 -3.17 7.33 -8.21
CA ALA A 127 -1.85 7.34 -7.57
C ALA A 127 -0.85 6.37 -8.21
N HIS A 128 -1.34 5.28 -8.81
CA HIS A 128 -0.51 4.27 -9.47
C HIS A 128 0.11 4.72 -10.80
N LEU A 129 -0.36 5.85 -11.36
CA LEU A 129 0.23 6.46 -12.55
C LEU A 129 1.57 7.14 -12.26
N PHE A 130 1.89 7.33 -10.97
CA PHE A 130 3.10 8.01 -10.54
C PHE A 130 4.14 7.00 -10.07
N PRO A 131 5.44 7.31 -10.26
CA PRO A 131 6.50 6.39 -9.89
C PRO A 131 6.64 6.23 -8.38
N THR A 132 6.23 7.22 -7.59
CA THR A 132 6.39 7.25 -6.12
C THR A 132 5.17 7.91 -5.46
N LEU A 133 4.98 7.70 -4.16
CA LEU A 133 3.93 8.35 -3.37
C LEU A 133 4.12 9.87 -3.27
N GLU A 134 5.37 10.36 -3.22
CA GLU A 134 5.65 11.80 -3.26
C GLU A 134 5.17 12.41 -4.59
N ALA A 135 5.48 11.76 -5.72
CA ALA A 135 5.02 12.19 -7.03
C ALA A 135 3.48 12.11 -7.17
N ALA A 136 2.87 11.05 -6.63
CA ALA A 136 1.42 10.92 -6.58
C ALA A 136 0.77 12.06 -5.79
N ALA A 137 1.29 12.39 -4.61
CA ALA A 137 0.76 13.47 -3.79
C ALA A 137 0.86 14.83 -4.49
N ALA A 138 1.98 15.12 -5.14
CA ALA A 138 2.15 16.33 -5.95
C ALA A 138 1.17 16.38 -7.15
N GLY A 139 1.00 15.26 -7.85
CA GLY A 139 0.08 15.17 -8.99
C GLY A 139 -1.40 15.35 -8.59
N LEU A 140 -1.82 14.68 -7.51
CA LEU A 140 -3.18 14.78 -6.96
C LEU A 140 -3.47 16.19 -6.41
N ALA A 141 -2.50 16.84 -5.78
CA ALA A 141 -2.62 18.25 -5.38
C ALA A 141 -2.87 19.17 -6.59
N GLY A 142 -2.15 18.92 -7.70
CA GLY A 142 -2.35 19.64 -8.96
C GLY A 142 -3.73 19.38 -9.57
N ALA A 143 -4.20 18.13 -9.63
CA ALA A 143 -5.52 17.80 -10.18
C ALA A 143 -6.66 18.45 -9.38
N SER A 144 -6.57 18.40 -8.05
CA SER A 144 -7.53 19.04 -7.14
C SER A 144 -7.61 20.56 -7.37
N SER A 145 -6.47 21.20 -7.69
CA SER A 145 -6.42 22.64 -7.97
C SER A 145 -7.21 23.06 -9.22
N ILE A 146 -7.25 22.19 -10.23
CA ILE A 146 -7.95 22.43 -11.48
C ILE A 146 -9.47 22.27 -11.27
N ALA A 147 -9.88 21.28 -10.48
CA ALA A 147 -11.29 20.97 -10.24
C ALA A 147 -11.98 21.94 -9.27
N ALA A 148 -11.27 22.44 -8.25
CA ALA A 148 -11.92 23.08 -7.10
C ALA A 148 -12.42 24.51 -7.36
N GLY A 149 -11.77 25.30 -8.23
CA GLY A 149 -12.14 26.72 -8.46
C GLY A 149 -12.22 27.62 -7.21
N GLY A 150 -11.91 27.09 -6.02
CA GLY A 150 -12.04 27.69 -4.70
C GLY A 150 -10.69 28.16 -4.14
N PRO A 151 -10.65 28.62 -2.87
CA PRO A 151 -9.45 29.21 -2.29
C PRO A 151 -8.36 28.15 -2.12
N GLN A 152 -7.16 28.52 -2.59
CA GLN A 152 -5.86 27.87 -2.59
C GLN A 152 -5.84 26.32 -2.53
N PRO A 153 -5.31 25.65 -3.57
CA PRO A 153 -5.25 24.19 -3.58
C PRO A 153 -4.41 23.60 -2.44
N PRO A 154 -4.69 22.34 -2.05
CA PRO A 154 -3.89 21.66 -1.04
C PRO A 154 -2.44 21.56 -1.52
N THR A 155 -1.50 21.67 -0.57
CA THR A 155 -0.08 21.42 -0.87
C THR A 155 0.16 19.92 -1.05
N GLY A 156 1.24 19.56 -1.77
CA GLY A 156 1.65 18.16 -1.91
C GLY A 156 1.86 17.47 -0.56
N ASP A 157 2.42 18.19 0.44
CA ASP A 157 2.58 17.66 1.80
C ASP A 157 1.24 17.29 2.45
N ALA A 158 0.23 18.16 2.34
CA ALA A 158 -1.08 17.91 2.92
C ALA A 158 -1.78 16.72 2.24
N VAL A 159 -1.61 16.55 0.92
CA VAL A 159 -2.09 15.38 0.20
C VAL A 159 -1.34 14.12 0.61
N LEU A 160 -0.01 14.21 0.80
CA LEU A 160 0.80 13.08 1.24
C LEU A 160 0.38 12.60 2.63
N ASP A 161 0.17 13.52 3.59
CA ASP A 161 -0.28 13.16 4.94
C ASP A 161 -1.62 12.42 4.89
N ARG A 162 -2.61 12.94 4.14
CA ARG A 162 -3.89 12.25 3.94
C ARG A 162 -3.74 10.91 3.26
N LEU A 163 -2.91 10.81 2.22
CA LEU A 163 -2.63 9.53 1.55
C LEU A 163 -2.09 8.51 2.56
N LEU A 164 -1.07 8.85 3.36
CA LEU A 164 -0.48 7.96 4.36
C LEU A 164 -1.47 7.54 5.44
N GLU A 165 -2.39 8.43 5.82
CA GLU A 165 -3.48 8.14 6.76
C GLU A 165 -4.51 7.15 6.18
N ARG A 166 -4.80 7.23 4.87
CA ARG A 166 -5.78 6.34 4.20
C ARG A 166 -5.19 4.98 3.79
N LEU A 167 -3.86 4.87 3.59
CA LEU A 167 -3.22 3.62 3.14
C LEU A 167 -3.61 2.38 3.96
N PRO A 168 -3.56 2.38 5.31
CA PRO A 168 -3.98 1.24 6.12
C PRO A 168 -5.37 0.69 5.76
N GLU A 169 -6.35 1.58 5.61
CA GLU A 169 -7.74 1.22 5.30
C GLU A 169 -7.85 0.64 3.90
N LEU A 170 -7.27 1.31 2.90
CA LEU A 170 -7.32 0.87 1.50
C LEU A 170 -6.60 -0.48 1.31
N MET A 171 -5.50 -0.70 2.02
CA MET A 171 -4.76 -1.96 1.99
C MET A 171 -5.48 -3.08 2.75
N ALA A 172 -6.19 -2.77 3.83
CA ALA A 172 -7.00 -3.73 4.57
C ALA A 172 -8.24 -4.17 3.78
N ALA A 173 -8.82 -3.26 3.00
CA ALA A 173 -9.90 -3.54 2.07
C ALA A 173 -9.45 -4.24 0.77
N GLU A 174 -8.15 -4.55 0.64
CA GLU A 174 -7.54 -5.16 -0.55
C GLU A 174 -7.83 -4.38 -1.85
N LEU A 175 -7.93 -3.05 -1.76
CA LEU A 175 -8.15 -2.16 -2.90
C LEU A 175 -6.84 -1.77 -3.58
N LEU A 176 -5.73 -1.84 -2.86
CA LEU A 176 -4.40 -1.60 -3.39
C LEU A 176 -3.36 -2.32 -2.55
N TYR A 177 -2.14 -2.39 -3.06
CA TYR A 177 -0.97 -2.77 -2.29
C TYR A 177 0.15 -1.74 -2.46
N LEU A 178 1.02 -1.69 -1.46
CA LEU A 178 2.24 -0.90 -1.49
C LEU A 178 3.32 -1.67 -2.27
N ASP A 179 4.07 -0.98 -3.12
CA ASP A 179 5.06 -1.59 -4.01
C ASP A 179 6.31 -0.71 -4.10
N LEU A 180 7.37 -1.25 -4.71
CA LEU A 180 8.58 -0.50 -5.00
C LEU A 180 8.62 -0.03 -6.47
N PRO A 181 9.13 1.19 -6.75
CA PRO A 181 9.42 1.64 -8.11
C PRO A 181 10.46 0.72 -8.79
N ARG A 182 10.43 0.67 -10.12
CA ARG A 182 11.36 -0.17 -10.90
C ARG A 182 12.82 0.19 -10.65
N ASP A 183 13.12 1.47 -10.49
CA ASP A 183 14.49 1.99 -10.40
C ASP A 183 15.04 1.96 -8.96
N ALA A 184 14.21 1.57 -7.98
CA ALA A 184 14.62 1.47 -6.58
C ALA A 184 15.46 0.21 -6.28
N VAL A 185 15.66 -0.68 -7.25
CA VAL A 185 16.37 -1.96 -7.10
C VAL A 185 17.90 -1.80 -7.28
N ASP A 186 18.35 -0.69 -7.87
CA ASP A 186 19.77 -0.46 -8.19
C ASP A 186 20.57 0.24 -7.07
N GLU A 187 19.92 0.70 -6.00
CA GLU A 187 20.61 1.19 -4.81
C GLU A 187 20.78 0.06 -3.77
N PRO A 188 22.01 -0.17 -3.26
CA PRO A 188 22.22 -1.14 -2.19
C PRO A 188 21.40 -0.71 -0.96
N ARG A 189 20.47 -1.58 -0.54
CA ARG A 189 19.73 -1.38 0.71
C ARG A 189 20.73 -1.32 1.88
N PRO A 190 20.66 -0.31 2.76
CA PRO A 190 21.55 -0.21 3.92
C PRO A 190 21.35 -1.35 4.92
#